data_AF-A0A1Q2L6R6-F1
#
_entry.id   AF-A0A1Q2L6R6-F1
#
_cell.length_a   1.000
_cell.length_b   1.000
_cell.length_c   1.000
_cell.angle_alpha   90.00
_cell.angle_beta   90.00
_cell.angle_gamma   90.00
#
_symmetry.space_group_name_H-M   'P 1'
#
loop_
_entity.id
_entity.type
_entity.pdbx_description
1 polymer ?
#
loop_
_entity_poly.entity_id
_entity_poly.type
_entity_poly.pdbx_seq_one_letter_code
_entity_poly.pdbx_strand_id
1 'polypeptide(L)'
;MSEQSNKGPLIQKKSSTLTRPKPVVTSGQNDFKFSQQPEKPKDAEVSVPKKKNEPETQVKTPPSEETEKKKAPRRSKRAAVGKNNNVKSVKVPHEIHVQIGVLGKFMDENKTYAIISELIDNYVANQLTDRQQKQFEYMTDFFNEPEE
;
A
#
# COMPACT_ATOMS: atom_id res chain seq x y z
N MET A 1 33.60 50.42 -17.04
CA MET A 1 33.39 49.25 -16.16
C MET A 1 31.98 49.35 -15.60
N SER A 2 31.01 48.63 -16.15
CA SER A 2 29.66 48.53 -15.57
C SER A 2 29.29 47.07 -15.50
N GLU A 3 29.44 46.47 -14.32
CA GLU A 3 29.02 45.11 -14.02
C GLU A 3 27.50 45.06 -13.86
N GLN A 4 26.81 44.37 -14.76
CA GLN A 4 25.38 44.07 -14.61
C GLN A 4 25.23 42.78 -13.79
N SER A 5 24.66 42.92 -12.59
CA SER A 5 24.44 41.81 -11.66
C SER A 5 23.27 40.92 -12.13
N ASN A 6 23.60 39.72 -12.61
CA ASN A 6 22.62 38.67 -12.93
C ASN A 6 22.10 37.99 -11.65
N LYS A 7 21.18 38.64 -10.93
CA LYS A 7 20.41 37.97 -9.86
C LYS A 7 19.11 37.44 -10.46
N GLY A 8 18.96 36.12 -10.45
CA GLY A 8 17.77 35.42 -10.96
C GLY A 8 16.48 35.79 -10.22
N PRO A 9 15.31 35.42 -10.77
CA PRO A 9 14.02 35.85 -10.24
C PRO A 9 13.71 35.22 -8.87
N LEU A 10 13.09 36.02 -7.99
CA LEU A 10 12.73 35.66 -6.63
C LEU A 10 11.53 34.70 -6.61
N ILE A 11 11.69 33.52 -6.00
CA ILE A 11 10.61 32.51 -5.89
C ILE A 11 9.51 33.02 -4.96
N GLN A 12 8.33 33.31 -5.52
CA GLN A 12 7.15 33.66 -4.74
C GLN A 12 6.49 32.40 -4.17
N LYS A 13 6.34 32.33 -2.84
CA LYS A 13 5.68 31.21 -2.15
C LYS A 13 4.18 31.27 -2.41
N LYS A 14 3.62 30.25 -3.08
CA LYS A 14 2.18 30.10 -3.28
C LYS A 14 1.51 29.72 -1.95
N SER A 15 0.44 30.42 -1.58
CA SER A 15 -0.37 30.10 -0.40
C SER A 15 -1.07 28.75 -0.61
N SER A 16 -0.83 27.79 0.29
CA SER A 16 -1.49 26.49 0.29
C SER A 16 -2.99 26.66 0.56
N THR A 17 -3.82 26.33 -0.42
CA THR A 17 -5.29 26.32 -0.34
C THR A 17 -5.85 24.96 0.10
N LEU A 18 -5.05 24.13 0.78
CA LEU A 18 -5.54 22.87 1.32
C LEU A 18 -6.33 23.16 2.61
N THR A 19 -7.66 23.13 2.52
CA THR A 19 -8.55 23.26 3.67
C THR A 19 -8.27 22.12 4.65
N ARG A 20 -7.89 22.48 5.89
CA ARG A 20 -7.68 21.50 6.96
C ARG A 20 -9.01 20.79 7.26
N PRO A 21 -9.01 19.45 7.39
CA PRO A 21 -10.22 18.73 7.80
C PRO A 21 -10.62 19.15 9.22
N LYS A 22 -11.91 19.38 9.44
CA LYS A 22 -12.47 19.68 10.76
C LYS A 22 -12.64 18.38 11.55
N PRO A 23 -12.43 18.39 12.88
CA PRO A 23 -12.66 17.22 13.72
C PRO A 23 -14.14 16.81 13.69
N VAL A 24 -14.38 15.50 13.62
CA VAL A 24 -15.72 14.91 13.73
C VAL A 24 -16.12 14.93 15.20
N VAL A 25 -17.20 15.66 15.52
CA VAL A 25 -17.79 15.65 16.87
C VAL A 25 -18.60 14.35 16.98
N THR A 26 -18.13 13.40 17.79
CA THR A 26 -18.91 12.22 18.15
C THR A 26 -19.89 12.60 19.26
N SER A 27 -21.20 12.38 19.06
CA SER A 27 -22.17 12.47 20.15
C SER A 27 -21.84 11.37 21.15
N GLY A 28 -21.63 11.73 22.42
CA GLY A 28 -21.14 10.86 23.49
C GLY A 28 -22.07 9.73 23.95
N GLN A 29 -22.74 9.05 23.02
CA GLN A 29 -23.38 7.77 23.30
C GLN A 29 -22.32 6.68 23.17
N ASN A 30 -21.95 6.12 24.31
CA ASN A 30 -20.98 5.05 24.44
C ASN A 30 -21.54 3.75 23.84
N ASP A 31 -21.40 3.55 22.53
CA ASP A 31 -21.69 2.27 21.85
C ASP A 31 -20.68 1.15 22.22
N PHE A 32 -19.68 1.47 23.04
CA PHE A 32 -18.64 0.54 23.52
C PHE A 32 -18.91 -0.01 24.94
N LYS A 33 -20.18 -0.18 25.33
CA LYS A 33 -20.53 -0.86 26.59
C LYS A 33 -20.74 -2.35 26.33
N PHE A 34 -19.80 -3.18 26.78
CA PHE A 34 -19.92 -4.63 26.80
C PHE A 34 -20.96 -5.05 27.85
N SER A 35 -22.14 -5.52 27.42
CA SER A 35 -23.15 -6.09 28.33
C SER A 35 -22.82 -7.56 28.59
N GLN A 36 -22.42 -7.89 29.83
CA GLN A 36 -22.24 -9.29 30.27
C GLN A 36 -23.58 -9.94 30.65
N GLN A 37 -24.53 -10.01 29.72
CA GLN A 37 -25.70 -10.89 29.88
C GLN A 37 -25.84 -11.81 28.67
N PRO A 38 -26.03 -13.13 28.88
CA PRO A 38 -26.29 -14.05 27.79
C PRO A 38 -27.72 -13.88 27.29
N GLU A 39 -27.90 -13.12 26.21
CA GLU A 39 -29.17 -13.06 25.50
C GLU A 39 -29.39 -14.37 24.72
N LYS A 40 -30.51 -15.03 25.02
CA LYS A 40 -31.00 -16.20 24.27
C LYS A 40 -31.42 -15.77 22.86
N PRO A 41 -31.22 -16.62 21.83
CA PRO A 41 -31.51 -16.25 20.45
C PRO A 41 -33.02 -16.09 20.24
N LYS A 42 -33.43 -14.93 19.74
CA LYS A 42 -34.74 -14.74 19.11
C LYS A 42 -34.50 -14.57 17.61
N ASP A 43 -34.92 -15.57 16.85
CA ASP A 43 -35.24 -15.45 15.44
C ASP A 43 -36.30 -14.35 15.25
N ALA A 44 -36.09 -13.44 14.30
CA ALA A 44 -37.12 -12.91 13.39
C ALA A 44 -36.60 -11.74 12.53
N GLU A 45 -36.61 -11.97 11.22
CA GLU A 45 -37.15 -11.09 10.16
C GLU A 45 -36.61 -9.65 9.96
N VAL A 46 -35.89 -9.54 8.84
CA VAL A 46 -36.06 -8.57 7.73
C VAL A 46 -36.97 -7.34 7.99
N SER A 47 -36.39 -6.14 7.92
CA SER A 47 -37.07 -5.00 7.30
C SER A 47 -36.10 -3.92 6.82
N VAL A 48 -35.97 -3.79 5.51
CA VAL A 48 -35.36 -2.64 4.81
C VAL A 48 -36.41 -1.53 4.72
N PRO A 49 -36.11 -0.26 5.05
CA PRO A 49 -36.93 0.85 4.61
C PRO A 49 -36.29 1.64 3.46
N LYS A 50 -37.16 1.84 2.47
CA LYS A 50 -37.07 2.50 1.17
C LYS A 50 -36.47 3.91 1.12
N LYS A 51 -35.89 4.19 -0.05
CA LYS A 51 -35.65 5.48 -0.72
C LYS A 51 -36.76 6.52 -0.50
N LYS A 52 -36.36 7.80 -0.40
CA LYS A 52 -37.20 8.95 -0.77
C LYS A 52 -36.38 10.14 -1.28
N ASN A 53 -36.50 10.33 -2.59
CA ASN A 53 -36.54 11.53 -3.43
C ASN A 53 -35.90 12.86 -2.98
N GLU A 54 -35.17 13.42 -3.94
CA GLU A 54 -34.70 14.81 -4.10
C GLU A 54 -35.82 15.87 -3.96
N PRO A 55 -35.44 17.15 -3.87
CA PRO A 55 -35.65 17.98 -5.05
C PRO A 55 -34.46 18.87 -5.46
N GLU A 56 -34.49 19.18 -6.76
CA GLU A 56 -33.59 19.96 -7.59
C GLU A 56 -33.25 21.37 -7.05
N THR A 57 -32.05 21.85 -7.37
CA THR A 57 -31.86 23.28 -7.63
C THR A 57 -30.87 23.49 -8.77
N GLN A 58 -31.42 23.95 -9.89
CA GLN A 58 -30.72 24.32 -11.11
C GLN A 58 -29.93 25.61 -10.91
N VAL A 59 -28.63 25.64 -11.28
CA VAL A 59 -27.92 26.90 -11.53
C VAL A 59 -27.03 26.77 -12.78
N LYS A 60 -27.59 27.34 -13.85
CA LYS A 60 -27.02 27.94 -15.07
C LYS A 60 -25.49 27.89 -15.26
N THR A 61 -25.08 27.25 -16.36
CA THR A 61 -23.81 27.46 -17.07
C THR A 61 -23.67 28.89 -17.61
N PRO A 62 -22.43 29.35 -17.80
CA PRO A 62 -22.03 29.78 -19.15
C PRO A 62 -20.80 29.01 -19.68
N PRO A 63 -20.64 28.90 -21.01
CA PRO A 63 -19.63 28.08 -21.65
C PRO A 63 -18.31 28.86 -21.77
N SER A 64 -17.18 28.23 -21.47
CA SER A 64 -15.87 28.80 -21.78
C SER A 64 -14.89 27.69 -22.14
N GLU A 65 -14.77 27.51 -23.45
CA GLU A 65 -13.58 27.15 -24.23
C GLU A 65 -12.71 25.98 -23.72
N GLU A 66 -12.86 24.86 -24.43
CA GLU A 66 -11.89 23.78 -24.55
C GLU A 66 -10.48 24.34 -24.77
N THR A 67 -9.60 24.11 -23.79
CA THR A 67 -8.17 24.02 -24.07
C THR A 67 -7.74 22.60 -23.77
N GLU A 68 -7.66 21.81 -24.83
CA GLU A 68 -7.04 20.49 -24.86
C GLU A 68 -5.60 20.59 -24.33
N LYS A 69 -5.43 20.37 -23.02
CA LYS A 69 -4.12 20.12 -22.45
C LYS A 69 -3.68 18.74 -22.91
N LYS A 70 -2.89 18.72 -23.99
CA LYS A 70 -2.11 17.56 -24.46
C LYS A 70 -1.50 16.85 -23.25
N LYS A 71 -2.10 15.71 -22.86
CA LYS A 71 -1.52 14.80 -21.88
C LYS A 71 -0.16 14.39 -22.42
N ALA A 72 0.91 14.75 -21.71
CA ALA A 72 2.23 14.22 -21.99
C ALA A 72 2.13 12.69 -22.10
N PRO A 73 2.78 12.05 -23.10
CA PRO A 73 2.70 10.61 -23.25
C PRO A 73 3.24 9.96 -21.97
N ARG A 74 2.38 9.20 -21.28
CA ARG A 74 2.81 8.26 -20.25
C ARG A 74 3.92 7.44 -20.89
N ARG A 75 5.15 7.53 -20.35
CA ARG A 75 6.26 6.68 -20.78
C ARG A 75 5.72 5.25 -20.87
N SER A 76 5.59 4.76 -22.09
CA SER A 76 5.17 3.39 -22.32
C SER A 76 6.15 2.53 -21.54
N LYS A 77 5.61 1.69 -20.64
CA LYS A 77 6.39 0.67 -19.98
C LYS A 77 6.99 -0.15 -21.12
N ARG A 78 8.29 0.04 -21.39
CA ARG A 78 9.02 -0.82 -22.32
C ARG A 78 8.71 -2.23 -21.87
N ALA A 79 8.16 -3.03 -22.78
CA ALA A 79 7.91 -4.43 -22.52
C ALA A 79 9.28 -5.06 -22.18
N ALA A 80 9.53 -5.22 -20.88
CA ALA A 80 10.72 -5.89 -20.41
C ALA A 80 10.53 -7.37 -20.75
N VAL A 81 11.20 -7.82 -21.81
CA VAL A 81 11.48 -9.23 -22.02
C VAL A 81 12.44 -9.62 -20.89
N GLY A 82 12.06 -10.61 -20.05
CA GLY A 82 12.77 -10.96 -18.81
C GLY A 82 11.98 -10.81 -17.50
N LYS A 83 10.63 -10.78 -17.55
CA LYS A 83 9.72 -10.57 -16.40
C LYS A 83 9.74 -11.63 -15.31
N ASN A 84 10.52 -12.69 -15.45
CA ASN A 84 10.47 -13.84 -14.55
C ASN A 84 11.41 -13.67 -13.34
N ASN A 85 12.32 -12.68 -13.37
CA ASN A 85 13.20 -12.38 -12.24
C ASN A 85 12.73 -11.11 -11.50
N ASN A 86 11.49 -11.14 -11.05
CA ASN A 86 10.89 -10.03 -10.30
C ASN A 86 11.31 -10.12 -8.83
N VAL A 87 12.32 -9.33 -8.45
CA VAL A 87 12.74 -9.23 -7.04
C VAL A 87 11.67 -8.45 -6.28
N LYS A 88 10.97 -9.14 -5.36
CA LYS A 88 10.02 -8.52 -4.44
C LYS A 88 10.76 -7.90 -3.26
N SER A 89 10.23 -6.80 -2.72
CA SER A 89 10.76 -6.16 -1.52
C SER A 89 9.88 -6.50 -0.31
N VAL A 90 10.50 -6.83 0.81
CA VAL A 90 9.85 -7.10 2.09
C VAL A 90 10.30 -6.04 3.09
N LYS A 91 9.35 -5.41 3.80
CA LYS A 91 9.66 -4.47 4.88
C LYS A 91 9.94 -5.24 6.15
N VAL A 92 11.08 -4.98 6.77
CA VAL A 92 11.50 -5.60 8.03
C VAL A 92 11.83 -4.52 9.08
N PRO A 93 11.68 -4.82 10.38
CA PRO A 93 12.18 -3.97 11.46
C PRO A 93 13.67 -3.62 11.29
N HIS A 94 14.06 -2.45 11.79
CA HIS A 94 15.43 -1.94 11.65
C HIS A 94 16.48 -2.89 12.23
N GLU A 95 16.19 -3.49 13.39
CA GLU A 95 17.09 -4.43 14.05
C GLU A 95 17.42 -5.64 13.16
N ILE A 96 16.39 -6.25 12.54
CA ILE A 96 16.54 -7.38 11.62
C ILE A 96 17.35 -6.97 10.39
N HIS A 97 17.09 -5.77 9.84
CA HIS A 97 17.87 -5.26 8.72
C HIS A 97 19.36 -5.12 9.06
N VAL A 98 19.69 -4.64 10.27
CA VAL A 98 21.07 -4.55 10.74
C VAL A 98 21.68 -5.95 10.91
N GLN A 99 20.97 -6.88 11.52
CA GLN A 99 21.44 -8.26 11.71
C GLN A 99 21.75 -8.94 10.37
N ILE A 100 20.87 -8.81 9.37
CA ILE A 100 21.09 -9.34 8.02
C ILE A 100 22.32 -8.67 7.38
N GLY A 101 22.49 -7.35 7.56
CA GLY A 101 23.65 -6.63 7.06
C GLY A 101 24.97 -7.03 7.73
N VAL A 102 24.94 -7.39 9.02
CA VAL A 102 26.09 -7.94 9.75
C VAL A 102 26.40 -9.36 9.28
N LEU A 103 25.38 -10.20 9.12
CA LEU A 103 25.51 -11.57 8.63
C LEU A 103 26.16 -11.61 7.25
N GLY A 104 25.76 -10.70 6.35
CA GLY A 104 26.37 -10.58 5.02
C GLY A 104 27.86 -10.21 5.01
N LYS A 105 28.44 -9.74 6.13
CA LYS A 105 29.89 -9.54 6.24
C LYS A 105 30.67 -10.81 6.55
N PHE A 106 29.99 -11.82 7.10
CA PHE A 106 30.59 -13.11 7.46
C PHE A 106 30.39 -14.17 6.37
N MET A 107 29.41 -13.97 5.49
CA MET A 107 29.15 -14.85 4.36
C MET A 107 29.88 -14.37 3.11
N ASP A 108 30.26 -15.29 2.23
CA ASP A 108 30.89 -14.96 0.95
C ASP A 108 29.93 -14.22 0.01
N GLU A 109 28.62 -14.36 0.24
CA GLU A 109 27.56 -13.73 -0.54
C GLU A 109 27.09 -12.40 0.06
N ASN A 110 27.36 -11.30 -0.63
CA ASN A 110 26.93 -9.96 -0.21
C ASN A 110 25.47 -9.62 -0.54
N LYS A 111 24.76 -10.51 -1.26
CA LYS A 111 23.41 -10.21 -1.76
C LYS A 111 22.36 -10.66 -0.73
N THR A 112 21.60 -9.70 -0.21
CA THR A 112 20.59 -9.93 0.83
C THR A 112 19.60 -11.05 0.50
N TYR A 113 19.15 -11.17 -0.75
CA TYR A 113 18.21 -12.22 -1.13
C TYR A 113 18.82 -13.62 -1.06
N ALA A 114 20.13 -13.74 -1.27
CA ALA A 114 20.83 -15.01 -1.28
C ALA A 114 21.09 -15.48 0.16
N ILE A 115 21.50 -14.55 1.03
CA ILE A 115 21.56 -14.75 2.48
C ILE A 115 20.19 -15.22 3.02
N ILE A 116 19.10 -14.57 2.61
CA ILE A 116 17.74 -14.96 3.04
C ILE A 116 17.38 -16.35 2.50
N SER A 117 17.73 -16.67 1.25
CA SER A 117 17.49 -18.01 0.68
C SER A 117 18.18 -19.08 1.50
N GLU A 118 19.47 -18.89 1.80
CA GLU A 118 20.24 -19.86 2.57
C GLU A 118 19.72 -20.01 4.00
N LEU A 119 19.25 -18.93 4.63
CA LEU A 119 18.60 -19.00 5.94
C LEU A 119 17.31 -19.81 5.90
N ILE A 120 16.50 -19.65 4.85
CA ILE A 120 15.26 -20.41 4.67
C ILE A 120 15.59 -21.89 4.45
N ASP A 121 16.54 -22.20 3.55
CA ASP A 121 16.92 -23.56 3.22
C ASP A 121 17.48 -24.30 4.45
N ASN A 122 18.36 -23.64 5.21
CA ASN A 122 18.89 -24.19 6.47
C ASN A 122 17.82 -24.40 7.53
N TYR A 123 16.83 -23.50 7.63
CA TYR A 123 15.73 -23.63 8.58
C TYR A 123 14.81 -24.81 8.19
N VAL A 124 14.47 -24.93 6.90
CA VAL A 124 13.64 -26.03 6.39
C VAL A 124 14.33 -27.38 6.60
N ALA A 125 15.63 -27.47 6.28
CA ALA A 125 16.37 -28.71 6.40
C ALA A 125 16.58 -29.16 7.86
N ASN A 126 16.83 -28.24 8.79
CA ASN A 126 17.28 -28.60 10.14
C ASN A 126 16.22 -28.45 11.23
N GLN A 127 15.22 -27.58 11.06
CA GLN A 127 14.27 -27.23 12.13
C GLN A 127 12.84 -27.74 11.87
N LEU A 128 12.49 -28.03 10.61
CA LEU A 128 11.16 -28.53 10.28
C LEU A 128 11.10 -30.05 10.36
N THR A 129 9.97 -30.55 10.85
CA THR A 129 9.62 -31.99 10.75
C THR A 129 9.28 -32.36 9.31
N ASP A 130 9.41 -33.64 8.96
CA ASP A 130 9.08 -34.15 7.61
C ASP A 130 7.68 -33.74 7.14
N ARG A 131 6.71 -33.70 8.07
CA ARG A 131 5.35 -33.24 7.77
C ARG A 131 5.32 -31.76 7.42
N GLN A 132 6.04 -30.92 8.16
CA GLN A 132 6.09 -29.48 7.93
C GLN A 132 6.88 -29.13 6.67
N GLN A 133 7.94 -29.88 6.36
CA GLN A 133 8.70 -29.73 5.11
C GLN A 133 7.81 -29.97 3.89
N LYS A 134 7.04 -31.08 3.88
CA LYS A 134 6.07 -31.38 2.82
C LYS A 134 4.99 -30.31 2.68
N GLN A 135 4.52 -29.75 3.80
CA GLN A 135 3.56 -28.64 3.77
C GLN A 135 4.17 -27.36 3.20
N PHE A 136 5.42 -27.05 3.56
CA PHE A 136 6.14 -25.90 3.04
C PHE A 136 6.35 -26.00 1.53
N GLU A 137 6.76 -27.17 1.03
CA GLU A 137 6.91 -27.46 -0.40
C GLU A 137 5.58 -27.28 -1.14
N TYR A 138 4.52 -27.95 -0.68
CA TYR A 138 3.19 -27.84 -1.28
C TYR A 138 2.67 -26.40 -1.37
N MET A 139 2.82 -25.62 -0.30
CA MET A 139 2.40 -24.22 -0.30
C MET A 139 3.26 -23.36 -1.24
N THR A 140 4.57 -23.63 -1.30
CA THR A 140 5.49 -22.88 -2.17
C THR A 140 5.19 -23.12 -3.64
N ASP A 141 4.94 -24.37 -4.01
CA ASP A 141 4.56 -24.75 -5.37
C ASP A 141 3.24 -24.09 -5.79
N PHE A 142 2.22 -24.14 -4.92
CA PHE A 142 0.93 -23.49 -5.17
C PHE A 142 1.04 -21.99 -5.47
N PHE A 143 1.93 -21.26 -4.79
CA PHE A 143 2.12 -19.83 -5.06
C PHE A 143 3.02 -19.53 -6.28
N ASN A 144 3.78 -20.52 -6.74
CA ASN A 144 4.66 -20.40 -7.90
C ASN A 144 4.00 -20.88 -9.20
N GLU A 145 2.91 -21.63 -9.13
CA GLU A 145 2.10 -21.95 -10.30
C GLU A 145 1.61 -20.64 -10.96
N PRO A 146 1.89 -20.44 -12.26
CA PRO A 146 1.36 -19.28 -12.96
C PRO A 146 -0.16 -19.42 -13.02
N GLU A 147 -0.89 -18.46 -12.46
CA GLU A 147 -2.32 -18.33 -12.75
C GLU A 147 -2.48 -18.24 -14.29
N GLU A 148 -3.04 -19.29 -14.90
CA GLU A 148 -3.35 -19.36 -16.34
C GLU A 148 -4.36 -18.29 -16.78
#